data_AF-A0A969KBN9-F1
#
_entry.id   AF-A0A969KBN9-F1
#
_cell.length_a   1.000
_cell.length_b   1.000
_cell.length_c   1.000
_cell.angle_alpha   90.00
_cell.angle_beta   90.00
_cell.angle_gamma   90.00
#
_symmetry.space_group_name_H-M   'P 1'
#
loop_
_entity.id
_entity.type
_entity.pdbx_description
1 polymer ?
#
loop_
_entity_poly.entity_id
_entity_poly.type
_entity_poly.pdbx_seq_one_letter_code
_entity_poly.pdbx_strand_id
1 'polypeptide(L)'
;MNRLVVGMQRLSRSLSVVSSSGIILLLLLLPLLLTAGPVVVSYAQTDARYVPETGHFIRGVFRHFWETEGGLDTFGYPLTEEYVSHETGRITQYFERARFELVEQGGQYRVELGNLGLEVTAGRVFPTAALVQDTAQRRYLSQTRHIIQYGFKEIWETHGSERIFGYPISEELEEMTDDGRMRTVQYFERVRFEYWPEFPPGERVVFSALGRFLAPPALMTPLPPGAAPGTLPPAPPGAAPSTPPPVQPAAPPPAEQPLPEIQKVLFDAD
;
A
#
# COMPACT_ATOMS: atom_id res chain seq x y z
N MET A 1 -85.14 51.46 10.25
CA MET A 1 -84.67 52.75 9.74
C MET A 1 -83.50 52.52 8.77
N ASN A 2 -83.65 53.13 7.58
CA ASN A 2 -82.65 53.68 6.65
C ASN A 2 -81.52 52.77 6.12
N ARG A 3 -81.54 52.34 4.85
CA ARG A 3 -81.43 53.09 3.55
C ARG A 3 -80.00 53.55 3.25
N LEU A 4 -79.45 53.01 2.15
CA LEU A 4 -78.81 53.67 0.99
C LEU A 4 -77.68 52.76 0.47
N VAL A 5 -77.78 52.11 -0.71
CA VAL A 5 -77.84 52.62 -2.11
C VAL A 5 -76.46 52.60 -2.78
N VAL A 6 -76.36 51.70 -3.78
CA VAL A 6 -75.77 51.90 -5.13
C VAL A 6 -74.23 51.90 -5.26
N GLY A 7 -73.59 51.39 -6.32
CA GLY A 7 -74.04 50.88 -7.63
C GLY A 7 -72.93 50.01 -8.27
N MET A 8 -73.30 49.01 -9.06
CA MET A 8 -73.34 49.05 -10.54
C MET A 8 -72.02 49.46 -11.21
N GLN A 9 -71.35 48.51 -11.86
CA GLN A 9 -71.07 48.59 -13.30
C GLN A 9 -71.01 47.19 -13.91
N ARG A 10 -71.63 47.10 -15.09
CA ARG A 10 -71.83 45.92 -15.93
C ARG A 10 -70.50 45.51 -16.59
N LEU A 11 -70.41 44.27 -17.06
CA LEU A 11 -70.33 43.99 -18.50
C LEU A 11 -70.38 42.48 -18.78
N SER A 12 -71.39 42.14 -19.56
CA SER A 12 -71.59 40.91 -20.31
C SER A 12 -70.35 40.48 -21.10
N ARG A 13 -70.09 39.17 -21.20
CA ARG A 13 -69.84 38.52 -22.49
C ARG A 13 -70.01 37.00 -22.39
N SER A 14 -70.51 36.50 -23.51
CA SER A 14 -71.11 35.22 -23.83
C SER A 14 -70.12 34.06 -23.95
N LEU A 15 -70.66 32.85 -23.80
CA LEU A 15 -70.08 31.55 -24.13
C LEU A 15 -69.37 31.53 -25.50
N SER A 16 -68.24 30.83 -25.56
CA SER A 16 -67.87 29.98 -26.70
C SER A 16 -67.14 28.72 -26.18
N VAL A 17 -67.78 27.59 -26.42
CA VAL A 17 -67.25 26.22 -26.33
C VAL A 17 -66.17 26.02 -27.39
N VAL A 18 -64.97 25.51 -27.06
CA VAL A 18 -64.22 24.57 -27.91
C VAL A 18 -63.31 23.67 -27.04
N SER A 19 -63.72 22.40 -27.00
CA SER A 19 -62.94 21.16 -27.04
C SER A 19 -61.53 21.05 -26.44
N SER A 20 -61.43 20.06 -25.56
CA SER A 20 -60.23 19.40 -25.03
C SER A 20 -59.23 18.91 -26.09
N SER A 21 -58.00 18.73 -25.61
CA SER A 21 -56.90 17.92 -26.16
C SER A 21 -55.94 18.69 -27.05
N GLY A 22 -54.79 19.08 -26.48
CA GLY A 22 -53.65 19.45 -27.32
C GLY A 22 -52.63 20.45 -26.78
N ILE A 23 -52.51 20.69 -25.47
CA ILE A 23 -51.40 21.50 -24.92
C ILE A 23 -50.94 20.90 -23.58
N ILE A 24 -50.56 19.62 -23.61
CA ILE A 24 -49.64 19.02 -22.64
C ILE A 24 -48.31 18.84 -23.36
N LEU A 25 -47.68 19.95 -23.75
CA LEU A 25 -46.26 19.98 -24.03
C LEU A 25 -45.80 21.43 -24.07
N LEU A 26 -44.88 21.76 -23.16
CA LEU A 26 -43.97 22.89 -23.23
C LEU A 26 -44.50 24.29 -22.82
N LEU A 27 -44.44 24.57 -21.51
CA LEU A 27 -43.94 25.81 -20.88
C LEU A 27 -44.03 25.60 -19.35
N LEU A 28 -42.95 25.15 -18.70
CA LEU A 28 -41.78 25.92 -18.29
C LEU A 28 -41.92 26.49 -16.87
N LEU A 29 -40.92 26.14 -16.06
CA LEU A 29 -40.38 26.90 -14.93
C LEU A 29 -41.15 26.86 -13.61
N LEU A 30 -40.96 25.75 -12.88
CA LEU A 30 -40.61 25.89 -11.48
C LEU A 30 -39.25 25.18 -11.29
N PRO A 31 -38.15 25.91 -11.03
CA PRO A 31 -36.88 25.26 -10.79
C PRO A 31 -37.02 24.50 -9.47
N LEU A 32 -36.96 23.17 -9.56
CA LEU A 32 -36.72 22.33 -8.41
C LEU A 32 -35.32 22.71 -7.91
N LEU A 33 -35.28 23.59 -6.90
CA LEU A 33 -34.09 23.90 -6.14
C LEU A 33 -33.68 22.61 -5.41
N LEU A 34 -32.98 21.72 -6.13
CA LEU A 34 -32.11 20.75 -5.50
C LEU A 34 -31.00 21.59 -4.87
N THR A 35 -31.11 21.82 -3.58
CA THR A 35 -29.96 22.21 -2.77
C THR A 35 -28.96 21.07 -2.88
N ALA A 36 -28.04 21.19 -3.83
CA ALA A 36 -26.76 20.52 -3.76
C ALA A 36 -26.05 21.13 -2.55
N GLY A 37 -26.41 20.65 -1.34
CA GLY A 37 -25.51 20.77 -0.21
C GLY A 37 -24.17 20.17 -0.64
N PRO A 38 -23.03 20.68 -0.12
CA PRO A 38 -21.77 20.02 -0.38
C PRO A 38 -21.96 18.55 0.00
N VAL A 39 -21.77 17.66 -0.98
CA VAL A 39 -21.52 16.27 -0.66
C VAL A 39 -20.21 16.31 0.09
N VAL A 40 -20.29 16.38 1.41
CA VAL A 40 -19.15 16.09 2.26
C VAL A 40 -18.94 14.61 2.04
N VAL A 41 -18.02 14.28 1.13
CA VAL A 41 -17.54 12.92 0.99
C VAL A 41 -16.87 12.61 2.31
N SER A 42 -17.61 11.93 3.19
CA SER A 42 -17.04 11.35 4.39
C SER A 42 -16.14 10.22 3.88
N TYR A 43 -14.83 10.46 3.81
CA TYR A 43 -13.87 9.37 3.76
C TYR A 43 -14.17 8.55 4.99
N ALA A 44 -14.77 7.37 4.82
CA ALA A 44 -15.16 6.54 5.92
C ALA A 44 -13.95 6.40 6.85
N GLN A 45 -14.15 6.74 8.11
CA GLN A 45 -13.17 6.72 9.19
C GLN A 45 -12.80 5.26 9.58
N THR A 46 -12.78 4.32 8.62
CA THR A 46 -12.92 2.89 8.86
C THR A 46 -12.00 2.08 7.94
N ASP A 47 -10.70 2.05 8.24
CA ASP A 47 -9.86 0.86 7.96
C ASP A 47 -8.51 0.86 8.69
N ALA A 48 -8.38 1.64 9.77
CA ALA A 48 -7.20 1.60 10.62
C ALA A 48 -7.30 0.40 11.57
N ARG A 49 -6.27 -0.43 11.58
CA ARG A 49 -6.08 -1.53 12.51
C ARG A 49 -5.11 -1.10 13.59
N TYR A 50 -5.57 -1.10 14.84
CA TYR A 50 -4.69 -0.96 15.99
C TYR A 50 -3.94 -2.27 16.25
N VAL A 51 -2.64 -2.18 16.49
CA VAL A 51 -1.76 -3.30 16.84
C VAL A 51 -1.36 -3.14 18.30
N PRO A 52 -2.01 -3.85 19.24
CA PRO A 52 -1.77 -3.67 20.68
C PRO A 52 -0.35 -4.06 21.12
N GLU A 53 0.32 -4.94 20.39
CA GLU A 53 1.69 -5.41 20.69
C GLU A 53 2.71 -4.27 20.62
N THR A 54 2.51 -3.30 19.74
CA THR A 54 3.40 -2.15 19.57
C THR A 54 2.72 -0.80 19.83
N GLY A 55 1.39 -0.78 19.97
CA GLY A 55 0.62 0.43 20.18
C GLY A 55 0.51 1.32 18.94
N HIS A 56 0.65 0.77 17.74
CA HIS A 56 0.64 1.52 16.48
C HIS A 56 -0.53 1.14 15.58
N PHE A 57 -0.89 2.02 14.64
CA PHE A 57 -1.94 1.75 13.66
C PHE A 57 -1.36 1.44 12.28
N ILE A 58 -2.03 0.55 11.54
CA ILE A 58 -1.82 0.33 10.10
C ILE A 58 -3.13 0.62 9.39
N ARG A 59 -3.12 1.37 8.29
CA ARG A 59 -4.34 1.73 7.56
C ARG A 59 -4.14 1.79 6.05
N GLY A 60 -5.25 1.91 5.33
CA GLY A 60 -5.27 2.19 3.89
C GLY A 60 -4.40 1.26 3.05
N VAL A 61 -3.64 1.84 2.12
CA VAL A 61 -2.79 1.11 1.17
C VAL A 61 -1.67 0.33 1.85
N PHE A 62 -1.12 0.82 2.95
CA PHE A 62 -0.09 0.11 3.72
C PHE A 62 -0.66 -1.09 4.46
N ARG A 63 -1.87 -0.96 5.04
CA ARG A 63 -2.55 -2.10 5.65
C ARG A 63 -2.88 -3.18 4.62
N HIS A 64 -3.44 -2.78 3.48
CA HIS A 64 -3.76 -3.72 2.42
C HIS A 64 -2.52 -4.49 1.96
N PHE A 65 -1.43 -3.78 1.65
CA PHE A 65 -0.16 -4.41 1.26
C PHE A 65 0.40 -5.31 2.36
N TRP A 66 0.38 -4.88 3.63
CA TRP A 66 0.81 -5.71 4.75
C TRP A 66 -0.01 -7.01 4.81
N GLU A 67 -1.34 -6.93 4.73
CA GLU A 67 -2.23 -8.09 4.83
C GLU A 67 -2.10 -9.06 3.63
N THR A 68 -1.83 -8.57 2.42
CA THR A 68 -1.78 -9.41 1.21
C THR A 68 -0.40 -9.94 0.87
N GLU A 69 0.68 -9.29 1.30
CA GLU A 69 2.04 -9.57 0.80
C GLU A 69 2.95 -10.33 1.76
N GLY A 70 2.55 -10.49 3.02
CA GLY A 70 3.33 -11.30 3.98
C GLY A 70 3.05 -11.04 5.45
N GLY A 71 2.39 -9.93 5.77
CA GLY A 71 1.88 -9.63 7.10
C GLY A 71 2.94 -9.71 8.19
N LEU A 72 2.54 -10.33 9.30
CA LEU A 72 3.36 -10.46 10.50
C LEU A 72 4.65 -11.27 10.26
N ASP A 73 4.55 -12.35 9.48
CA ASP A 73 5.66 -13.29 9.28
C ASP A 73 6.78 -12.62 8.48
N THR A 74 6.43 -11.84 7.46
CA THR A 74 7.42 -11.15 6.62
C THR A 74 7.84 -9.80 7.18
N PHE A 75 6.90 -8.92 7.51
CA PHE A 75 7.19 -7.52 7.82
C PHE A 75 7.25 -7.21 9.32
N GLY A 76 6.62 -8.06 10.14
CA GLY A 76 6.50 -7.82 11.57
C GLY A 76 5.45 -6.76 11.91
N TYR A 77 5.46 -6.32 13.17
CA TYR A 77 4.54 -5.28 13.65
C TYR A 77 4.96 -3.87 13.23
N PRO A 78 4.02 -2.92 13.09
CA PRO A 78 4.32 -1.51 12.87
C PRO A 78 5.09 -0.92 14.06
N LEU A 79 6.07 -0.07 13.76
CA LEU A 79 6.91 0.63 14.73
C LEU A 79 6.68 2.14 14.73
N THR A 80 5.99 2.68 13.73
CA THR A 80 5.64 4.10 13.64
C THR A 80 4.23 4.22 13.10
N GLU A 81 3.66 5.42 13.21
CA GLU A 81 2.56 5.82 12.33
C GLU A 81 3.08 6.13 10.92
N GLU A 82 2.18 6.33 9.96
CA GLU A 82 2.51 6.96 8.68
C GLU A 82 2.99 8.41 8.92
N TYR A 83 4.07 8.80 8.26
CA TYR A 83 4.60 10.16 8.30
C TYR A 83 5.22 10.55 6.96
N VAL A 84 5.43 11.85 6.73
CA VAL A 84 6.17 12.32 5.55
C VAL A 84 7.66 12.29 5.85
N SER A 85 8.41 11.46 5.16
CA SER A 85 9.88 11.41 5.29
C SER A 85 10.50 12.72 4.80
N HIS A 86 11.38 13.30 5.61
CA HIS A 86 12.10 14.53 5.26
C HIS A 86 13.17 14.31 4.20
N GLU A 87 13.68 13.08 4.11
CA GLU A 87 14.74 12.71 3.20
C GLU A 87 14.19 12.49 1.79
N THR A 88 13.01 11.85 1.69
CA THR A 88 12.44 11.42 0.40
C THR A 88 11.18 12.18 0.00
N GLY A 89 10.53 12.89 0.93
CA GLY A 89 9.23 13.54 0.71
C GLY A 89 8.06 12.56 0.57
N ARG A 90 8.28 11.26 0.75
CA ARG A 90 7.26 10.22 0.61
C ARG A 90 6.52 9.98 1.92
N ILE A 91 5.30 9.46 1.82
CA ILE A 91 4.62 8.88 2.99
C ILE A 91 5.33 7.56 3.31
N THR A 92 5.74 7.40 4.57
CA THR A 92 6.56 6.30 5.04
C THR A 92 6.00 5.74 6.33
N GLN A 93 6.11 4.42 6.52
CA GLN A 93 5.86 3.75 7.79
C GLN A 93 6.90 2.66 8.00
N TYR A 94 7.43 2.58 9.23
CA TYR A 94 8.34 1.50 9.61
C TYR A 94 7.58 0.37 10.29
N PHE A 95 8.04 -0.84 10.01
CA PHE A 95 7.68 -2.10 10.65
C PHE A 95 8.94 -2.71 11.25
N GLU A 96 8.81 -3.77 12.04
CA GLU A 96 9.97 -4.43 12.66
C GLU A 96 11.01 -4.83 11.61
N ARG A 97 10.58 -5.35 10.46
CA ARG A 97 11.47 -5.95 9.44
C ARG A 97 11.48 -5.23 8.10
N ALA A 98 10.70 -4.16 7.95
CA ALA A 98 10.55 -3.46 6.68
C ALA A 98 10.23 -1.97 6.85
N ARG A 99 10.43 -1.20 5.78
CA ARG A 99 9.93 0.17 5.64
C ARG A 99 9.06 0.25 4.40
N PHE A 100 7.84 0.72 4.57
CA PHE A 100 6.92 0.95 3.45
C PHE A 100 7.01 2.40 3.02
N GLU A 101 7.09 2.63 1.72
CA GLU A 101 7.16 3.94 1.10
C GLU A 101 6.07 4.05 0.04
N LEU A 102 5.26 5.11 0.10
CA LEU A 102 4.25 5.37 -0.90
C LEU A 102 4.88 6.13 -2.07
N VAL A 103 4.83 5.54 -3.25
CA VAL A 103 5.35 6.13 -4.49
C VAL A 103 4.21 6.38 -5.46
N GLU A 104 4.24 7.54 -6.11
CA GLU A 104 3.36 7.85 -7.22
C GLU A 104 4.08 7.56 -8.55
N GLN A 105 3.48 6.72 -9.38
CA GLN A 105 4.00 6.40 -10.70
C GLN A 105 2.85 6.37 -11.71
N GLY A 106 2.91 7.25 -12.72
CA GLY A 106 1.88 7.32 -13.77
C GLY A 106 0.48 7.67 -13.23
N GLY A 107 0.40 8.44 -12.15
CA GLY A 107 -0.87 8.80 -11.48
C GLY A 107 -1.47 7.68 -10.63
N GLN A 108 -0.73 6.60 -10.37
CA GLN A 108 -1.12 5.52 -9.47
C GLN A 108 -0.20 5.48 -8.25
N TYR A 109 -0.77 5.22 -7.08
CA TYR A 109 -0.01 5.01 -5.85
C TYR A 109 0.30 3.54 -5.65
N ARG A 110 1.56 3.25 -5.32
CA ARG A 110 2.04 1.90 -5.00
C ARG A 110 2.94 1.92 -3.78
N VAL A 111 2.95 0.80 -3.07
CA VAL A 111 3.87 0.58 -1.95
C VAL A 111 5.19 0.05 -2.51
N GLU A 112 6.27 0.73 -2.17
CA GLU A 112 7.64 0.24 -2.32
C GLU A 112 8.21 -0.13 -0.95
N LEU A 113 9.11 -1.11 -0.94
CA LEU A 113 9.85 -1.50 0.24
C LEU A 113 11.23 -0.82 0.24
N GLY A 114 11.55 -0.14 1.33
CA GLY A 114 12.83 0.51 1.55
C GLY A 114 13.99 -0.48 1.57
N ASN A 115 15.18 -0.02 1.16
CA ASN A 115 16.37 -0.85 1.03
C ASN A 115 17.14 -0.98 2.35
N LEU A 116 16.48 -1.48 3.39
CA LEU A 116 17.05 -1.53 4.74
C LEU A 116 18.36 -2.32 4.82
N GLY A 117 18.50 -3.37 4.01
CA GLY A 117 19.72 -4.16 3.95
C GLY A 117 20.90 -3.38 3.35
N LEU A 118 20.67 -2.59 2.29
CA LEU A 118 21.67 -1.65 1.77
C LEU A 118 22.02 -0.56 2.79
N GLU A 119 21.03 -0.05 3.52
CA GLU A 119 21.23 1.02 4.51
C GLU A 119 22.09 0.55 5.69
N VAL A 120 21.80 -0.61 6.29
CA VAL A 120 22.60 -1.14 7.42
C VAL A 120 23.99 -1.64 7.00
N THR A 121 24.19 -1.92 5.72
CA THR A 121 25.50 -2.32 5.18
C THR A 121 26.23 -1.20 4.46
N ALA A 122 25.74 0.04 4.58
CA ALA A 122 26.36 1.20 3.95
C ALA A 122 27.86 1.29 4.30
N GLY A 123 28.70 1.39 3.26
CA GLY A 123 30.16 1.44 3.40
C GLY A 123 30.85 0.07 3.50
N ARG A 124 30.10 -1.04 3.53
CA ARG A 124 30.66 -2.39 3.42
C ARG A 124 30.81 -2.78 1.94
N VAL A 125 31.84 -3.59 1.66
CA VAL A 125 32.04 -4.20 0.34
C VAL A 125 32.03 -5.71 0.51
N PHE A 126 31.11 -6.37 -0.19
CA PHE A 126 31.03 -7.82 -0.21
C PHE A 126 31.64 -8.36 -1.51
N PRO A 127 32.51 -9.40 -1.43
CA PRO A 127 33.01 -10.07 -2.62
C PRO A 127 31.86 -10.67 -3.45
N THR A 128 31.95 -10.54 -4.76
CA THR A 128 31.00 -11.20 -5.68
C THR A 128 31.43 -12.65 -5.94
N ALA A 129 30.45 -13.51 -6.24
CA ALA A 129 30.67 -14.90 -6.57
C ALA A 129 31.07 -15.08 -8.05
N ALA A 130 31.91 -16.09 -8.30
CA ALA A 130 32.10 -16.60 -9.65
C ALA A 130 30.79 -17.22 -10.17
N LEU A 131 30.58 -17.17 -11.48
CA LEU A 131 29.44 -17.81 -12.11
C LEU A 131 29.43 -19.31 -11.80
N VAL A 132 28.31 -19.80 -11.27
CA VAL A 132 28.07 -21.22 -11.01
C VAL A 132 26.80 -21.69 -11.72
N GLN A 133 26.72 -22.99 -11.99
CA GLN A 133 25.49 -23.61 -12.46
C GLN A 133 24.46 -23.68 -11.33
N ASP A 134 23.24 -23.30 -11.63
CA ASP A 134 22.08 -23.42 -10.74
C ASP A 134 21.77 -24.89 -10.46
N THR A 135 21.32 -25.18 -9.24
CA THR A 135 20.85 -26.50 -8.82
C THR A 135 19.56 -26.36 -8.01
N ALA A 136 19.00 -27.48 -7.55
CA ALA A 136 17.88 -27.44 -6.61
C ALA A 136 18.23 -26.64 -5.33
N GLN A 137 19.49 -26.72 -4.87
CA GLN A 137 19.96 -26.14 -3.62
C GLN A 137 20.64 -24.78 -3.78
N ARG A 138 20.96 -24.30 -4.98
CA ARG A 138 21.64 -23.01 -5.14
C ARG A 138 21.26 -22.30 -6.43
N ARG A 139 21.35 -20.98 -6.41
CA ARG A 139 21.06 -20.12 -7.56
C ARG A 139 22.03 -18.96 -7.63
N TYR A 140 22.61 -18.72 -8.80
CA TYR A 140 23.41 -17.55 -9.10
C TYR A 140 22.52 -16.42 -9.64
N LEU A 141 22.58 -15.25 -9.02
CA LEU A 141 21.83 -14.06 -9.44
C LEU A 141 22.78 -13.14 -10.21
N SER A 142 22.65 -13.11 -11.53
CA SER A 142 23.56 -12.35 -12.40
C SER A 142 23.47 -10.84 -12.23
N GLN A 143 22.35 -10.34 -11.72
CA GLN A 143 22.08 -8.93 -11.46
C GLN A 143 23.05 -8.34 -10.43
N THR A 144 23.35 -9.10 -9.38
CA THR A 144 24.26 -8.68 -8.30
C THR A 144 25.51 -9.55 -8.18
N ARG A 145 25.60 -10.63 -8.96
CA ARG A 145 26.69 -11.62 -8.95
C ARG A 145 26.88 -12.29 -7.59
N HIS A 146 25.77 -12.62 -6.94
CA HIS A 146 25.75 -13.32 -5.66
C HIS A 146 24.97 -14.63 -5.76
N ILE A 147 25.22 -15.55 -4.82
CA ILE A 147 24.55 -16.84 -4.75
C ILE A 147 23.60 -16.86 -3.57
N ILE A 148 22.39 -17.39 -3.78
CA ILE A 148 21.52 -17.85 -2.68
C ILE A 148 21.52 -19.37 -2.66
N GLN A 149 21.50 -19.96 -1.48
CA GLN A 149 21.58 -21.41 -1.33
C GLN A 149 20.75 -21.95 -0.15
N TYR A 150 20.47 -23.24 -0.19
CA TYR A 150 19.73 -24.01 0.81
C TYR A 150 18.46 -23.30 1.31
N GLY A 151 18.31 -23.16 2.63
CA GLY A 151 17.13 -22.55 3.24
C GLY A 151 16.92 -21.10 2.84
N PHE A 152 18.00 -20.32 2.64
CA PHE A 152 17.87 -18.93 2.19
C PHE A 152 17.33 -18.85 0.76
N LYS A 153 17.77 -19.75 -0.13
CA LYS A 153 17.19 -19.87 -1.47
C LYS A 153 15.69 -20.22 -1.41
N GLU A 154 15.34 -21.25 -0.65
CA GLU A 154 13.96 -21.71 -0.53
C GLU A 154 13.03 -20.59 -0.06
N ILE A 155 13.42 -19.88 0.99
CA ILE A 155 12.61 -18.79 1.56
C ILE A 155 12.54 -17.60 0.61
N TRP A 156 13.67 -17.20 0.01
CA TRP A 156 13.66 -16.10 -0.96
C TRP A 156 12.71 -16.40 -2.13
N GLU A 157 12.80 -17.59 -2.73
CA GLU A 157 11.98 -17.95 -3.90
C GLU A 157 10.48 -18.11 -3.57
N THR A 158 10.13 -18.48 -2.34
CA THR A 158 8.74 -18.77 -1.93
C THR A 158 8.02 -17.58 -1.29
N HIS A 159 8.76 -16.62 -0.71
CA HIS A 159 8.18 -15.48 0.03
C HIS A 159 8.24 -14.16 -0.76
N GLY A 160 8.34 -14.25 -2.09
CA GLY A 160 8.19 -13.10 -2.99
C GLY A 160 9.49 -12.56 -3.58
N SER A 161 10.62 -13.27 -3.42
CA SER A 161 11.85 -13.08 -4.18
C SER A 161 12.33 -11.63 -4.21
N GLU A 162 12.72 -11.12 -5.39
CA GLU A 162 13.22 -9.77 -5.60
C GLU A 162 12.18 -8.69 -5.28
N ARG A 163 10.89 -9.00 -5.34
CA ARG A 163 9.82 -8.04 -5.07
C ARG A 163 9.74 -7.68 -3.59
N ILE A 164 9.95 -8.66 -2.71
CA ILE A 164 9.87 -8.48 -1.25
C ILE A 164 11.25 -8.22 -0.64
N PHE A 165 12.24 -9.03 -0.98
CA PHE A 165 13.56 -8.97 -0.33
C PHE A 165 14.61 -8.19 -1.14
N GLY A 166 14.37 -8.04 -2.45
CA GLY A 166 15.39 -7.55 -3.38
C GLY A 166 16.43 -8.63 -3.67
N TYR A 167 17.49 -8.23 -4.37
CA TYR A 167 18.58 -9.14 -4.70
C TYR A 167 19.53 -9.37 -3.51
N PRO A 168 20.21 -10.53 -3.42
CA PRO A 168 21.31 -10.71 -2.49
C PRO A 168 22.43 -9.70 -2.78
N ILE A 169 23.02 -9.15 -1.72
CA ILE A 169 24.14 -8.18 -1.76
C ILE A 169 25.39 -8.70 -1.05
N SER A 170 25.30 -9.87 -0.43
CA SER A 170 26.42 -10.59 0.18
C SER A 170 26.29 -12.08 -0.09
N GLU A 171 27.36 -12.84 0.17
CA GLU A 171 27.26 -14.29 0.39
C GLU A 171 26.78 -14.57 1.83
N GLU A 172 26.57 -15.85 2.16
CA GLU A 172 26.39 -16.30 3.53
C GLU A 172 27.66 -16.04 4.35
N LEU A 173 27.51 -15.41 5.51
CA LEU A 173 28.61 -15.05 6.41
C LEU A 173 28.17 -15.12 7.88
N GLU A 174 29.14 -15.21 8.79
CA GLU A 174 28.85 -15.26 10.22
C GLU A 174 28.82 -13.84 10.81
N GLU A 175 27.69 -13.44 11.41
CA GLU A 175 27.52 -12.18 12.14
C GLU A 175 27.07 -12.44 13.58
N MET A 176 27.46 -11.55 14.48
CA MET A 176 26.82 -11.47 15.79
C MET A 176 25.44 -10.82 15.63
N THR A 177 24.40 -11.54 16.06
CA THR A 177 23.01 -11.07 16.02
C THR A 177 22.59 -10.47 17.37
N ASP A 178 21.36 -9.96 17.45
CA ASP A 178 20.90 -9.14 18.57
C ASP A 178 20.81 -9.88 19.91
N ASP A 179 20.76 -11.22 19.88
CA ASP A 179 20.81 -12.07 21.07
C ASP A 179 22.25 -12.35 21.55
N GLY A 180 23.26 -11.73 20.92
CA GLY A 180 24.67 -11.89 21.23
C GLY A 180 25.30 -13.18 20.71
N ARG A 181 24.60 -13.96 19.86
CA ARG A 181 25.13 -15.20 19.28
C ARG A 181 25.54 -14.98 17.82
N MET A 182 26.58 -15.70 17.41
CA MET A 182 26.98 -15.80 16.01
C MET A 182 25.95 -16.64 15.25
N ARG A 183 25.49 -16.12 14.11
CA ARG A 183 24.64 -16.83 13.16
C ARG A 183 25.16 -16.66 11.74
N THR A 184 24.89 -17.66 10.93
CA THR A 184 24.96 -17.53 9.49
C THR A 184 23.86 -16.56 9.04
N VAL A 185 24.25 -15.51 8.34
CA VAL A 185 23.36 -14.50 7.78
C VAL A 185 23.67 -14.26 6.32
N GLN A 186 22.71 -13.71 5.60
CA GLN A 186 22.92 -13.16 4.26
C GLN A 186 22.16 -11.85 4.12
N TYR A 187 22.82 -10.84 3.57
CA TYR A 187 22.21 -9.55 3.29
C TYR A 187 21.60 -9.53 1.90
N PHE A 188 20.40 -8.97 1.81
CA PHE A 188 19.68 -8.63 0.60
C PHE A 188 19.46 -7.12 0.55
N GLU A 189 18.97 -6.58 -0.57
CA GLU A 189 18.76 -5.13 -0.67
C GLU A 189 17.84 -4.58 0.44
N ARG A 190 16.81 -5.33 0.84
CA ARG A 190 15.76 -4.85 1.75
C ARG A 190 15.75 -5.51 3.13
N VAL A 191 16.50 -6.59 3.31
CA VAL A 191 16.41 -7.43 4.52
C VAL A 191 17.75 -8.12 4.79
N ARG A 192 17.91 -8.65 6.00
CA ARG A 192 18.93 -9.65 6.34
C ARG A 192 18.23 -10.94 6.75
N PHE A 193 18.63 -12.05 6.15
CA PHE A 193 18.21 -13.38 6.58
C PHE A 193 19.17 -13.91 7.63
N GLU A 194 18.64 -14.62 8.62
CA GLU A 194 19.40 -15.26 9.70
C GLU A 194 19.01 -16.73 9.81
N TYR A 195 20.00 -17.59 9.99
CA TYR A 195 19.77 -19.02 10.22
C TYR A 195 19.76 -19.37 11.71
N TRP A 196 18.66 -19.96 12.16
CA TRP A 196 18.37 -20.35 13.55
C TRP A 196 18.21 -21.88 13.63
N PRO A 197 19.32 -22.65 13.79
CA PRO A 197 19.28 -24.11 13.78
C PRO A 197 18.45 -24.72 14.92
N GLU A 198 18.29 -23.99 16.02
CA GLU A 198 17.47 -24.38 17.17
C GLU A 198 15.96 -24.37 16.87
N PHE A 199 15.50 -23.67 15.83
CA PHE A 199 14.09 -23.63 15.47
C PHE A 199 13.66 -24.91 14.73
N PRO A 200 12.35 -25.25 14.76
CA PRO A 200 11.81 -26.36 14.00
C PRO A 200 12.18 -26.29 12.51
N PRO A 201 12.36 -27.43 11.82
CA PRO A 201 12.50 -27.43 10.37
C PRO A 201 11.38 -26.62 9.70
N GLY A 202 11.74 -25.76 8.75
CA GLY A 202 10.81 -24.81 8.11
C GLY A 202 10.76 -23.42 8.76
N GLU A 203 11.15 -23.29 10.03
CA GLU A 203 11.15 -22.02 10.76
C GLU A 203 12.57 -21.47 10.99
N ARG A 204 13.59 -22.17 10.50
CA ARG A 204 15.01 -21.86 10.77
C ARG A 204 15.55 -20.64 10.05
N VAL A 205 14.78 -20.02 9.17
CA VAL A 205 15.20 -18.79 8.48
C VAL A 205 14.32 -17.66 8.99
N VAL A 206 14.96 -16.69 9.62
CA VAL A 206 14.30 -15.55 10.23
C VAL A 206 14.76 -14.29 9.53
N PHE A 207 13.85 -13.32 9.39
CA PHE A 207 14.17 -11.99 8.89
C PHE A 207 14.55 -11.09 10.06
N SER A 208 15.71 -10.45 9.97
CA SER A 208 16.17 -9.51 11.00
C SER A 208 15.22 -8.33 11.14
N ALA A 209 15.08 -7.82 12.36
CA ALA A 209 14.28 -6.64 12.65
C ALA A 209 15.00 -5.33 12.24
N LEU A 210 15.45 -5.21 10.98
CA LEU A 210 16.22 -4.06 10.49
C LEU A 210 15.45 -2.75 10.62
N GLY A 211 14.11 -2.78 10.53
CA GLY A 211 13.29 -1.59 10.71
C GLY A 211 13.37 -1.06 12.15
N ARG A 212 13.57 -1.91 13.15
CA ARG A 212 13.80 -1.47 14.55
C ARG A 212 15.07 -0.66 14.72
N PHE A 213 16.11 -0.94 13.92
CA PHE A 213 17.37 -0.21 13.98
C PHE A 213 17.35 1.11 13.20
N LEU A 214 16.54 1.17 12.14
CA LEU A 214 16.49 2.30 11.21
C LEU A 214 15.30 3.24 11.44
N ALA A 215 14.28 2.83 12.19
CA ALA A 215 13.13 3.67 12.50
C ALA A 215 13.56 4.90 13.33
N PRO A 216 13.10 6.12 12.98
CA PRO A 216 13.40 7.31 13.76
C PRO A 216 12.86 7.16 15.20
N PRO A 217 13.70 7.19 16.25
CA PRO A 217 13.24 6.90 17.62
C PRO A 217 12.13 7.81 18.11
N ALA A 218 12.11 9.07 17.66
CA ALA A 218 11.07 10.04 18.00
C ALA A 218 9.67 9.67 17.48
N LEU A 219 9.57 8.80 16.47
CA LEU A 219 8.31 8.37 15.86
C LEU A 219 7.80 7.03 16.38
N MET A 220 8.54 6.36 17.27
CA MET A 220 8.20 5.05 17.83
C MET A 220 7.39 5.13 19.13
N THR A 221 6.82 6.30 19.44
CA THR A 221 6.00 6.45 20.64
C THR A 221 4.63 5.81 20.39
N PRO A 222 4.20 4.84 21.22
CA PRO A 222 2.92 4.16 21.02
C PRO A 222 1.75 5.12 21.25
N LEU A 223 0.65 4.86 20.54
CA LEU A 223 -0.62 5.54 20.68
C LEU A 223 -1.63 4.67 21.45
N PRO A 224 -2.57 5.28 22.18
CA PRO A 224 -3.68 4.55 22.78
C PRO A 224 -4.65 4.03 21.69
N PRO A 225 -5.41 2.93 21.94
CA PRO A 225 -6.32 2.33 20.97
C PRO A 225 -7.40 3.27 20.40
N GLY A 226 -7.73 4.35 21.13
CA GLY A 226 -8.73 5.35 20.75
C GLY A 226 -8.16 6.64 20.14
N ALA A 227 -6.85 6.69 19.87
CA ALA A 227 -6.26 7.83 19.16
C ALA A 227 -6.86 7.96 17.76
N ALA A 228 -7.10 9.19 17.29
CA ALA A 228 -7.58 9.42 15.95
C ALA A 228 -6.53 8.93 14.93
N PRO A 229 -6.83 7.96 14.05
CA PRO A 229 -5.91 7.51 13.02
C PRO A 229 -5.78 8.60 11.94
N GLY A 230 -4.94 9.61 12.16
CA GLY A 230 -4.91 10.74 11.25
C GLY A 230 -4.07 11.95 11.62
N THR A 231 -3.50 12.04 12.82
CA THR A 231 -2.38 12.97 12.98
C THR A 231 -1.15 12.28 12.39
N LEU A 232 -0.87 12.51 11.10
CA LEU A 232 0.52 12.48 10.64
C LEU A 232 1.30 13.20 11.75
N PRO A 233 2.32 12.59 12.38
CA PRO A 233 3.22 13.35 13.23
C PRO A 233 3.61 14.62 12.44
N PRO A 234 3.53 15.82 13.04
CA PRO A 234 3.80 17.04 12.29
C PRO A 234 5.13 16.86 11.59
N ALA A 235 5.13 17.03 10.27
CA ALA A 235 6.37 16.99 9.51
C ALA A 235 7.35 17.97 10.18
N PRO A 236 8.61 17.57 10.46
CA PRO A 236 9.64 18.50 10.89
C PRO A 236 9.59 19.85 10.15
N PRO A 237 9.93 20.97 10.83
CA PRO A 237 9.74 22.30 10.27
C PRO A 237 10.37 22.42 8.88
N GLY A 238 9.55 22.64 7.83
CA GLY A 238 10.01 22.88 6.46
C GLY A 238 9.37 22.03 5.36
N ALA A 239 8.60 20.98 5.66
CA ALA A 239 7.85 20.24 4.64
C ALA A 239 6.53 20.94 4.29
N ALA A 240 6.28 21.15 3.01
CA ALA A 240 4.99 21.66 2.54
C ALA A 240 3.88 20.60 2.75
N PRO A 241 2.67 21.00 3.18
CA PRO A 241 1.57 20.07 3.34
C PRO A 241 1.10 19.55 1.97
N SER A 242 1.31 18.28 1.68
CA SER A 242 0.62 17.57 0.60
C SER A 242 -0.56 16.80 1.19
N THR A 243 -1.78 17.14 0.75
CA THR A 243 -2.98 16.34 1.04
C THR A 243 -2.87 14.99 0.33
N PRO A 244 -3.06 13.85 1.02
CA PRO A 244 -3.17 12.55 0.35
C PRO A 244 -4.37 12.58 -0.60
N PRO A 245 -4.23 12.18 -1.87
CA PRO A 245 -5.36 12.15 -2.79
C PRO A 245 -6.31 10.99 -2.48
N PRO A 246 -7.56 11.08 -2.95
CA PRO A 246 -8.54 10.02 -2.79
C PRO A 246 -8.09 8.74 -3.50
N VAL A 247 -8.17 7.61 -2.80
CA VAL A 247 -8.00 6.26 -3.35
C VAL A 247 -9.11 6.01 -4.37
N GLN A 248 -8.78 5.89 -5.66
CA GLN A 248 -9.73 5.41 -6.66
C GLN A 248 -9.84 3.87 -6.56
N PRO A 249 -11.05 3.30 -6.64
CA PRO A 249 -11.22 1.85 -6.74
C PRO A 249 -10.41 1.32 -7.93
N ALA A 250 -9.67 0.23 -7.71
CA ALA A 250 -8.91 -0.44 -8.76
C ALA A 250 -9.81 -0.73 -9.97
N ALA A 251 -9.31 -0.43 -11.18
CA ALA A 251 -9.95 -0.85 -12.41
C ALA A 251 -10.10 -2.39 -12.41
N PRO A 252 -11.21 -2.94 -12.93
CA PRO A 252 -11.36 -4.38 -13.06
C PRO A 252 -10.19 -4.95 -13.89
N PRO A 253 -9.74 -6.17 -13.58
CA PRO A 253 -8.65 -6.79 -14.33
C PRO A 253 -9.01 -6.84 -15.82
N PRO A 254 -8.05 -6.61 -16.73
CA PRO A 254 -8.30 -6.80 -18.16
C PRO A 254 -8.74 -8.24 -18.41
N ALA A 255 -9.76 -8.41 -19.26
CA ALA A 255 -10.26 -9.73 -19.64
C ALA A 255 -9.11 -10.63 -20.10
N GLU A 256 -9.06 -11.86 -19.58
CA GLU A 256 -8.09 -12.89 -19.97
C GLU A 256 -8.04 -12.99 -21.49
N GLN A 257 -6.89 -12.64 -22.07
CA GLN A 257 -6.63 -12.99 -23.46
C GLN A 257 -6.31 -14.48 -23.52
N PRO A 258 -6.94 -15.25 -24.43
CA PRO A 258 -6.64 -16.67 -24.56
C PRO A 258 -5.17 -16.86 -24.93
N LEU A 259 -4.52 -17.82 -24.25
CA LEU A 259 -3.15 -18.25 -24.51
C LEU A 259 -2.94 -18.58 -26.00
N PRO A 260 -1.82 -18.16 -26.62
CA PRO A 260 -1.51 -18.56 -27.99
C PRO A 260 -1.26 -20.07 -28.05
N GLU A 261 -1.90 -20.71 -29.03
CA GLU A 261 -1.80 -22.13 -29.34
C GLU A 261 -0.36 -22.48 -29.72
N ILE A 262 0.33 -23.25 -28.87
CA ILE A 262 1.68 -23.74 -29.16
C ILE A 262 1.55 -24.75 -30.31
N GLN A 263 1.98 -24.35 -31.50
CA GLN A 263 2.15 -25.27 -32.63
C GLN A 263 3.18 -26.34 -32.26
N LYS A 264 2.69 -27.57 -32.21
CA LYS A 264 3.44 -28.81 -32.04
C LYS A 264 4.27 -29.05 -33.30
N VAL A 265 5.50 -28.52 -33.37
CA VAL A 265 6.44 -28.86 -34.42
C VAL A 265 7.12 -30.18 -34.05
N LEU A 266 6.84 -31.15 -34.93
CA LEU A 266 7.27 -32.53 -34.98
C LEU A 266 8.79 -32.63 -35.06
N PHE A 267 9.40 -33.38 -34.13
CA PHE A 267 10.72 -33.98 -34.34
C PHE A 267 10.52 -35.23 -35.19
N ASP A 268 10.92 -35.19 -36.45
CA ASP A 268 11.20 -36.40 -37.22
C ASP A 268 12.72 -36.63 -37.23
N ALA A 269 13.08 -37.87 -36.88
CA ALA A 269 14.41 -38.43 -36.96
C ALA A 269 14.68 -38.91 -38.39
N ASP A 270 15.83 -38.52 -38.94
CA ASP A 270 16.84 -39.36 -39.61
C ASP A 270 18.02 -38.49 -40.09
#